data_AF-A0A7X7M8G9-F1
#
_entry.id   AF-A0A7X7M8G9-F1
#
_cell.length_a   1.000
_cell.length_b   1.000
_cell.length_c   1.000
_cell.angle_alpha   90.00
_cell.angle_beta   90.00
_cell.angle_gamma   90.00
#
_symmetry.space_group_name_H-M   'P 1'
#
loop_
_entity.id
_entity.type
_entity.pdbx_description
1 polymer ?
#
loop_
_entity_poly.entity_id
_entity_poly.type
_entity_poly.pdbx_seq_one_letter_code
_entity_poly.pdbx_strand_id
1 'polypeptide(L)'
;QIGRAFFDGITGTATEKISAAIEMFSEPKLGTNDAPIEVKELKRTETEYDFNITRCDYAKLYQDLGVPELGALLVCGVDHPMTEGYNAGVQLDRAQTIMLGADYCPFRYKVNPKD
;
A
#
# COMPACT_ATOMS: atom_id res chain seq x y z
N GLN A 1 6.44 14.55 3.03
CA GLN A 1 6.53 14.91 4.48
C GLN A 1 5.93 13.86 5.44
N ILE A 2 4.74 13.31 5.18
CA ILE A 2 4.09 12.33 6.09
C ILE A 2 4.80 10.97 6.11
N GLY A 3 5.11 10.39 4.94
CA GLY A 3 5.80 9.09 4.87
C GLY A 3 7.16 9.10 5.57
N ARG A 4 7.95 10.18 5.37
CA ARG A 4 9.27 10.33 6.00
C ARG A 4 9.21 10.35 7.53
N ALA A 5 8.20 11.01 8.11
CA ALA A 5 8.00 11.00 9.56
C ALA A 5 7.52 9.64 10.08
N PHE A 6 6.70 8.93 9.30
CA PHE A 6 6.18 7.62 9.67
C PHE A 6 7.26 6.53 9.70
N PHE A 7 8.19 6.56 8.74
CA PHE A 7 9.30 5.60 8.65
C PHE A 7 10.61 6.11 9.25
N ASP A 8 10.60 7.24 9.96
CA ASP A 8 11.78 7.73 10.68
C ASP A 8 12.17 6.72 11.77
N GLY A 9 13.44 6.30 11.77
CA GLY A 9 13.94 5.26 12.67
C GLY A 9 13.61 3.81 12.29
N ILE A 10 12.82 3.56 11.23
CA ILE A 10 12.66 2.21 10.66
C ILE A 10 13.87 1.92 9.75
N THR A 11 14.66 0.91 10.11
CA THR A 11 15.84 0.47 9.36
C THR A 11 15.49 -0.58 8.31
N GLY A 12 16.37 -0.78 7.33
CA GLY A 12 16.21 -1.75 6.25
C GLY A 12 16.20 -1.13 4.85
N THR A 13 16.30 -1.98 3.84
CA THR A 13 16.13 -1.65 2.42
C THR A 13 14.73 -1.13 2.16
N ALA A 14 14.54 -0.42 1.04
CA ALA A 14 13.21 0.08 0.68
C ALA A 14 12.18 -1.05 0.54
N THR A 15 12.57 -2.19 -0.02
CA THR A 15 11.69 -3.36 -0.18
C THR A 15 11.33 -4.01 1.15
N GLU A 16 12.23 -4.02 2.13
CA GLU A 16 11.91 -4.47 3.49
C GLU A 16 10.92 -3.54 4.17
N LYS A 17 11.10 -2.22 4.04
CA LYS A 17 10.14 -1.23 4.58
C LYS A 17 8.76 -1.32 3.91
N ILE A 18 8.73 -1.55 2.59
CA ILE A 18 7.48 -1.79 1.86
C ILE A 18 6.80 -3.07 2.40
N SER A 19 7.55 -4.16 2.63
CA SER A 19 7.00 -5.39 3.21
C SER A 19 6.39 -5.15 4.58
N ALA A 20 7.13 -4.49 5.48
CA ALA A 20 6.66 -4.17 6.82
C ALA A 20 5.38 -3.30 6.80
N ALA A 21 5.31 -2.35 5.87
CA ALA A 21 4.11 -1.53 5.70
C ALA A 21 2.91 -2.36 5.25
N ILE A 22 3.08 -3.25 4.26
CA ILE A 22 2.00 -4.13 3.78
C ILE A 22 1.52 -5.06 4.89
N GLU A 23 2.44 -5.65 5.65
CA GLU A 23 2.13 -6.53 6.78
C GLU A 23 1.28 -5.80 7.82
N MET A 24 1.64 -4.57 8.21
CA MET A 24 0.86 -3.75 9.14
C MET A 24 -0.62 -3.54 8.70
N PHE A 25 -0.87 -3.46 7.39
CA PHE A 25 -2.21 -3.34 6.84
C PHE A 25 -2.87 -4.69 6.52
N SER A 26 -2.13 -5.79 6.48
CA SER A 26 -2.63 -7.13 6.15
C SER A 26 -2.79 -8.03 7.37
N GLU A 27 -2.39 -7.59 8.55
CA GLU A 27 -2.62 -8.33 9.79
C GLU A 27 -4.06 -8.20 10.28
N PRO A 28 -4.68 -9.31 10.74
CA PRO A 28 -5.97 -9.27 11.42
C PRO A 28 -5.94 -8.30 12.61
N LYS A 29 -6.97 -7.48 12.75
CA LYS A 29 -7.09 -6.56 13.89
C LYS A 29 -7.55 -7.33 15.13
N LEU A 30 -7.16 -6.86 16.31
CA LEU A 30 -7.44 -7.51 17.60
C LEU A 30 -8.93 -7.87 17.72
N GLY A 31 -9.23 -9.16 17.85
CA GLY A 31 -10.60 -9.69 17.93
C GLY A 31 -11.23 -10.12 16.60
N THR A 32 -10.49 -10.06 15.49
CA THR A 32 -10.91 -10.56 14.16
C THR A 32 -9.92 -11.60 13.66
N ASN A 33 -10.40 -12.55 12.85
CA ASN A 33 -9.55 -13.52 12.16
C ASN A 33 -9.22 -13.10 10.72
N ASP A 34 -9.88 -12.05 10.22
CA ASP A 34 -9.76 -11.62 8.83
C ASP A 34 -8.85 -10.39 8.70
N ALA A 35 -7.93 -10.45 7.76
CA ALA A 35 -7.11 -9.32 7.34
C ALA A 35 -7.99 -8.25 6.65
N PRO A 36 -7.77 -6.95 6.88
CA PRO A 36 -8.58 -5.92 6.24
C PRO A 36 -8.25 -5.74 4.75
N ILE A 37 -7.14 -6.30 4.28
CA ILE A 37 -6.80 -6.43 2.86
C ILE A 37 -6.26 -7.83 2.56
N GLU A 38 -6.48 -8.31 1.34
CA GLU A 38 -5.80 -9.49 0.81
C GLU A 38 -4.75 -9.08 -0.22
N VAL A 39 -3.53 -9.60 -0.04
CA VAL A 39 -2.37 -9.30 -0.88
C VAL A 39 -2.01 -10.53 -1.71
N LYS A 40 -1.84 -10.33 -3.01
CA LYS A 40 -1.25 -11.31 -3.92
C LYS A 40 0.08 -10.79 -4.42
N GLU A 41 1.17 -11.32 -3.86
CA GLU A 41 2.53 -11.02 -4.33
C GLU A 41 2.74 -11.54 -5.76
N LEU A 42 3.41 -10.74 -6.59
CA LEU A 42 3.71 -11.08 -7.99
C LEU A 42 5.22 -11.17 -8.23
N LYS A 43 5.99 -10.23 -7.66
CA LYS A 43 7.45 -10.17 -7.82
C LYS A 43 8.07 -9.45 -6.63
N ARG A 44 9.17 -9.98 -6.10
CA ARG A 44 9.99 -9.31 -5.10
C ARG A 44 11.47 -9.52 -5.42
N THR A 45 12.20 -8.43 -5.55
CA THR A 45 13.64 -8.36 -5.79
C THR A 45 14.23 -7.19 -4.99
N GLU A 46 15.53 -6.93 -5.09
CA GLU A 46 16.15 -5.77 -4.42
C GLU A 46 15.66 -4.42 -4.98
N THR A 47 15.26 -4.36 -6.25
CA THR A 47 14.91 -3.12 -6.95
C THR A 47 13.46 -3.02 -7.38
N GLU A 48 12.67 -4.08 -7.21
CA GLU A 48 11.26 -4.13 -7.60
C GLU A 48 10.45 -4.92 -6.57
N TYR A 49 9.27 -4.40 -6.23
CA TYR A 49 8.28 -5.11 -5.44
C TYR A 49 6.88 -4.86 -5.99
N ASP A 50 6.33 -5.89 -6.65
CA ASP A 50 5.02 -5.89 -7.28
C ASP A 50 4.05 -6.82 -6.56
N PHE A 51 2.86 -6.30 -6.27
CA PHE A 51 1.77 -7.08 -5.69
C PHE A 51 0.42 -6.47 -6.08
N ASN A 52 -0.63 -7.28 -5.97
CA ASN A 52 -2.00 -6.80 -6.09
C ASN A 52 -2.67 -6.84 -4.72
N ILE A 53 -3.49 -5.82 -4.44
CA ILE A 53 -4.56 -5.98 -3.46
C ILE A 53 -5.77 -6.54 -4.18
N THR A 54 -6.28 -7.69 -3.75
CA THR A 54 -7.41 -8.40 -4.38
C THR A 54 -8.69 -8.34 -3.55
N ARG A 55 -8.60 -7.96 -2.28
CA ARG A 55 -9.72 -7.66 -1.39
C ARG A 55 -9.35 -6.49 -0.51
N CYS A 56 -10.28 -5.56 -0.26
CA CYS A 56 -10.03 -4.38 0.57
C CYS A 56 -11.30 -3.98 1.32
N ASP A 57 -11.31 -4.19 2.63
CA ASP A 57 -12.46 -3.88 3.49
C ASP A 57 -12.69 -2.38 3.61
N TYR A 58 -11.64 -1.57 3.44
CA TYR A 58 -11.78 -0.12 3.34
C TYR A 58 -12.55 0.29 2.09
N ALA A 59 -12.25 -0.32 0.93
CA ALA A 59 -12.98 -0.05 -0.30
C ALA A 59 -14.45 -0.44 -0.15
N LYS A 60 -14.71 -1.63 0.40
CA LYS A 60 -16.06 -2.09 0.71
C LYS A 60 -16.83 -1.10 1.58
N LEU A 61 -16.23 -0.62 2.67
CA LEU A 61 -16.88 0.32 3.59
C LEU A 61 -17.35 1.61 2.88
N TYR A 62 -16.46 2.27 2.13
CA TYR A 62 -16.79 3.54 1.47
C TYR A 62 -17.76 3.35 0.30
N GLN A 63 -17.71 2.19 -0.37
CA GLN A 63 -18.69 1.81 -1.40
C GLN A 63 -20.08 1.55 -0.80
N ASP A 64 -20.16 0.81 0.30
CA ASP A 64 -21.42 0.54 1.02
C ASP A 64 -22.06 1.84 1.55
N LEU A 65 -21.24 2.83 1.93
CA LEU A 65 -21.68 4.16 2.32
C LEU A 65 -22.09 5.06 1.14
N GLY A 66 -21.87 4.63 -0.10
CA GLY A 66 -22.18 5.41 -1.31
C GLY A 66 -21.24 6.61 -1.54
N VAL A 67 -20.05 6.62 -0.93
CA VAL A 67 -19.08 7.73 -1.02
C VAL A 67 -17.65 7.25 -1.38
N PRO A 68 -17.48 6.46 -2.46
CA PRO A 68 -16.18 5.90 -2.84
C PRO A 68 -15.11 6.95 -3.12
N GLU A 69 -15.49 8.11 -3.68
CA GLU A 69 -14.54 9.21 -3.97
C GLU A 69 -13.90 9.77 -2.69
N LEU A 70 -14.64 9.80 -1.59
CA LEU A 70 -14.08 10.20 -0.29
C LEU A 70 -13.08 9.16 0.23
N GLY A 71 -13.39 7.87 0.05
CA GLY A 71 -12.47 6.79 0.37
C GLY A 71 -11.21 6.82 -0.51
N ALA A 72 -11.34 7.17 -1.79
CA ALA A 72 -10.22 7.31 -2.70
C ALA A 72 -9.28 8.43 -2.24
N LEU A 73 -9.82 9.55 -1.74
CA LEU A 73 -9.03 10.64 -1.20
C LEU A 73 -8.36 10.28 0.13
N LEU A 74 -9.11 9.75 1.10
CA LEU A 74 -8.66 9.58 2.48
C LEU A 74 -7.87 8.30 2.73
N VAL A 75 -8.19 7.22 2.01
CA VAL A 75 -7.56 5.91 2.19
C VAL A 75 -6.56 5.67 1.07
N CYS A 76 -6.98 5.69 -0.19
CA CYS A 76 -6.07 5.38 -1.30
C CYS A 76 -5.07 6.53 -1.57
N GLY A 77 -5.45 7.77 -1.29
CA GLY A 77 -4.66 8.96 -1.59
C GLY A 77 -3.33 9.03 -0.82
N VAL A 78 -3.19 8.28 0.28
CA VAL A 78 -1.97 8.29 1.09
C VAL A 78 -0.84 7.43 0.51
N ASP A 79 -1.14 6.51 -0.40
CA ASP A 79 -0.17 5.52 -0.88
C ASP A 79 1.04 6.16 -1.59
N HIS A 80 0.79 7.16 -2.47
CA HIS A 80 1.88 7.90 -3.13
C HIS A 80 2.70 8.75 -2.14
N PRO A 81 2.09 9.59 -1.28
CA PRO A 81 2.81 10.33 -0.23
C PRO A 81 3.61 9.46 0.76
N MET A 82 3.16 8.24 1.02
CA MET A 82 3.87 7.28 1.89
C MET A 82 5.14 6.73 1.24
N THR A 83 5.19 6.69 -0.10
CA THR A 83 6.32 6.16 -0.88
C THR A 83 7.63 6.89 -0.57
N GLU A 84 7.59 8.21 -0.35
CA GLU A 84 8.74 9.03 0.05
C GLU A 84 9.41 8.56 1.35
N GLY A 85 8.68 7.84 2.21
CA GLY A 85 9.18 7.35 3.49
C GLY A 85 10.02 6.08 3.38
N TYR A 86 9.86 5.32 2.29
CA TYR A 86 10.64 4.09 2.10
C TYR A 86 12.10 4.44 1.79
N ASN A 87 12.31 5.27 0.76
CA ASN A 87 13.59 5.80 0.32
C ASN A 87 13.31 6.91 -0.74
N ALA A 88 14.20 7.89 -0.90
CA ALA A 88 14.03 9.00 -1.86
C ALA A 88 13.95 8.53 -3.32
N GLY A 89 14.58 7.40 -3.65
CA GLY A 89 14.58 6.81 -4.99
C GLY A 89 13.41 5.87 -5.30
N VAL A 90 12.39 5.75 -4.45
CA VAL A 90 11.26 4.83 -4.66
C VAL A 90 10.16 5.49 -5.48
N GLN A 91 9.69 4.78 -6.49
CA GLN A 91 8.55 5.16 -7.31
C GLN A 91 7.44 4.12 -7.18
N LEU A 92 6.20 4.60 -7.12
CA LEU A 92 5.00 3.77 -7.16
C LEU A 92 4.25 4.06 -8.46
N ASP A 93 3.94 3.00 -9.21
CA ASP A 93 2.92 3.02 -10.26
C ASP A 93 1.70 2.23 -9.78
N ARG A 94 0.55 2.93 -9.73
CA ARG A 94 -0.77 2.35 -9.43
C ARG A 94 -1.86 3.08 -10.18
N ALA A 95 -2.25 2.50 -11.32
CA ALA A 95 -3.21 3.11 -12.23
C ALA A 95 -4.70 2.97 -11.84
N GLN A 96 -5.04 2.06 -10.93
CA GLN A 96 -6.44 1.75 -10.58
C GLN A 96 -6.57 1.33 -9.11
N THR A 97 -7.80 1.37 -8.58
CA THR A 97 -8.11 0.94 -7.22
C THR A 97 -9.45 0.23 -7.14
N ILE A 98 -9.55 -0.74 -6.22
CA ILE A 98 -10.83 -1.39 -5.88
C ILE A 98 -11.84 -0.33 -5.41
N MET A 99 -11.38 0.69 -4.67
CA MET A 99 -12.21 1.80 -4.20
C MET A 99 -13.02 2.46 -5.32
N LEU A 100 -12.41 2.61 -6.51
CA LEU A 100 -13.05 3.18 -7.70
C LEU A 100 -13.63 2.12 -8.65
N GLY A 101 -13.85 0.89 -8.18
CA GLY A 101 -14.55 -0.16 -8.90
C GLY A 101 -13.68 -1.09 -9.74
N ALA A 102 -12.35 -1.04 -9.61
CA ALA A 102 -11.47 -2.01 -10.27
C ALA A 102 -11.46 -3.38 -9.57
N ASP A 103 -11.07 -4.43 -10.29
CA ASP A 103 -10.96 -5.80 -9.73
C ASP A 103 -9.81 -5.94 -8.71
N TYR A 104 -8.79 -5.09 -8.80
CA TYR A 104 -7.63 -5.10 -7.90
C TYR A 104 -6.89 -3.75 -7.89
N CYS A 105 -6.07 -3.50 -6.88
CA CYS A 105 -5.11 -2.39 -6.86
C CYS A 105 -3.71 -2.89 -7.26
N PRO A 106 -3.13 -2.48 -8.40
CA PRO A 106 -1.75 -2.83 -8.76
C PRO A 106 -0.75 -1.93 -8.03
N PHE A 107 -0.03 -2.45 -7.05
CA PHE A 107 1.13 -1.76 -6.50
C PHE A 107 2.37 -2.24 -7.24
N ARG A 108 3.05 -1.31 -7.93
CA ARG A 108 4.27 -1.57 -8.68
C ARG A 108 5.36 -0.64 -8.17
N TYR A 109 6.15 -1.11 -7.21
CA TYR A 109 7.25 -0.33 -6.68
C TYR A 109 8.53 -0.57 -7.46
N LYS A 110 9.20 0.52 -7.82
CA LYS A 110 10.58 0.51 -8.31
C LYS A 110 11.46 1.25 -7.33
N VAL A 111 12.56 0.61 -6.95
CA VAL A 111 13.55 1.15 -6.02
C VAL A 111 14.82 1.43 -6.79
N ASN A 112 15.30 2.67 -6.74
CA ASN A 112 16.62 3.00 -7.23
C ASN A 112 17.68 2.52 -6.22
N PRO A 113 18.59 1.62 -6.59
CA PRO A 113 19.58 1.05 -5.66
C PRO A 113 20.68 2.04 -5.23
N LYS A 114 20.61 3.32 -5.62
CA LYS A 114 21.66 4.32 -5.36
C LYS A 114 21.56 5.05 -4.00
N ASP A 115 20.65 4.64 -3.13
CA ASP A 115 20.43 5.24 -1.81
C ASP A 115 20.60 4.22 -0.68
#